data_AF-A0A7C3XRS7-F1
#
_entry.id   AF-A0A7C3XRS7-F1
#
_cell.length_a   1.000
_cell.length_b   1.000
_cell.length_c   1.000
_cell.angle_alpha   90.00
_cell.angle_beta   90.00
_cell.angle_gamma   90.00
#
_symmetry.space_group_name_H-M   'P 1'
#
loop_
_entity.id
_entity.type
_entity.pdbx_description
1 polymer ?
#
loop_
_entity_poly.entity_id
_entity_poly.type
_entity_poly.pdbx_seq_one_letter_code
_entity_poly.pdbx_strand_id
1 'polypeptide(L)'
;MDEQRLAILLHVIRDAGPAPGDLEIAPPAGGRLTVGAVARPPAPQSIYTDALARGRCLLPGFFQIPYDLDLRRKYGPLLPPHGRNASRCKSRNHGDLHHTSDVSHEAASGKDAVIQLTPRRPTHKPGGSQPAGCPVIVKGVLLPLLLLILAAALSAALAYGTHPFWAQFAFGLSLITTVHQFEWLLVGLCMACCVALGLLAATGRSRIWWLAGLGPVAALLAQRWRGENYSAFAVLENPSFVGVAEAAFMEDDDYVLGLVFNGTAYAYPAWLVYPAPVVVHTDQDRRMVLLWSAPANCATAWQVSREMRGSDLKVVSMPANSLLVYNSAVGEFISGVTGRLLDGRKPTGFIRPIEVHKLRWRDWRRLFMNMPGRVLAQAPGAKAKVPNAPLAPSLPLPRRPDTMPATTIVAVAAATRPVAIPADRITSRPMNVSAGDTAIVVFRDPQTGQVRCFDRRLDDLIPRFAANTDRRRRNVFMIDSDSLSGWTADGVAVDGPMARQSRRLTRLAVEEGLYWGVMRTWMKDIVLGEPIEERRPEAGRRPR
;
A
#
# COMPACT_ATOMS: atom_id res chain seq x y z
N MET A 1 -46.30 -30.59 12.37
CA MET A 1 -45.23 -31.21 11.57
C MET A 1 -44.70 -30.14 10.68
N ASP A 2 -43.43 -29.75 10.84
CA ASP A 2 -42.78 -28.77 9.97
C ASP A 2 -41.27 -28.97 9.96
N GLU A 3 -40.68 -28.82 8.78
CA GLU A 3 -39.41 -29.38 8.28
C GLU A 3 -38.10 -28.85 8.92
N GLN A 4 -38.16 -28.20 10.08
CA GLN A 4 -36.99 -27.58 10.71
C GLN A 4 -36.25 -28.45 11.73
N ARG A 5 -36.64 -29.72 11.94
CA ARG A 5 -35.99 -30.62 12.92
C ARG A 5 -35.10 -31.72 12.32
N LEU A 6 -34.91 -31.79 10.99
CA LEU A 6 -34.09 -32.81 10.35
C LEU A 6 -32.66 -32.35 9.95
N ALA A 7 -32.36 -31.04 10.00
CA ALA A 7 -31.04 -30.52 9.63
C ALA A 7 -29.98 -30.57 10.75
N ILE A 8 -30.37 -30.94 11.98
CA ILE A 8 -29.45 -31.03 13.14
C ILE A 8 -28.81 -32.45 13.24
N LEU A 9 -29.26 -33.42 12.44
CA LEU A 9 -28.84 -34.82 12.55
C LEU A 9 -27.68 -35.23 11.61
N LEU A 10 -27.15 -34.32 10.77
CA LEU A 10 -26.19 -34.66 9.70
C LEU A 10 -24.86 -33.88 9.75
N HIS A 11 -24.44 -33.38 10.91
CA HIS A 11 -23.11 -32.78 11.08
C HIS A 11 -22.31 -33.29 12.29
N VAL A 12 -22.73 -34.41 12.90
CA VAL A 12 -22.10 -34.97 14.12
C VAL A 12 -21.31 -36.26 13.84
N ILE A 13 -21.24 -36.77 12.61
CA ILE A 13 -20.48 -38.00 12.31
C ILE A 13 -19.67 -37.83 11.03
N ARG A 14 -18.45 -37.30 11.15
CA ARG A 14 -17.31 -37.71 10.33
C ARG A 14 -16.00 -37.38 11.04
N ASP A 15 -15.38 -38.44 11.57
CA ASP A 15 -13.99 -38.61 12.02
C ASP A 15 -13.63 -38.01 13.41
N ALA A 16 -13.68 -38.69 14.56
CA ALA A 16 -13.01 -39.92 15.04
C ALA A 16 -11.47 -39.87 14.87
N GLY A 17 -10.65 -39.39 15.83
CA GLY A 17 -10.20 -39.95 17.14
C GLY A 17 -8.67 -39.70 17.27
N PRO A 18 -7.97 -39.83 18.43
CA PRO A 18 -8.27 -40.67 19.59
C PRO A 18 -8.38 -39.94 20.96
N ALA A 19 -8.75 -40.74 21.96
CA ALA A 19 -9.23 -40.39 23.31
C ALA A 19 -8.13 -40.00 24.32
N PRO A 20 -8.49 -39.29 25.41
CA PRO A 20 -7.60 -38.93 26.51
C PRO A 20 -7.54 -40.06 27.55
N GLY A 21 -6.35 -40.61 27.78
CA GLY A 21 -6.12 -41.62 28.80
C GLY A 21 -4.80 -42.33 28.61
N ASP A 22 -3.71 -41.64 28.96
CA ASP A 22 -2.45 -42.20 29.47
C ASP A 22 -1.61 -41.00 29.95
N LEU A 23 -1.96 -40.51 31.13
CA LEU A 23 -1.14 -39.55 31.87
C LEU A 23 0.02 -40.32 32.49
N GLU A 24 1.17 -40.20 31.86
CA GLU A 24 2.45 -40.62 32.41
C GLU A 24 2.72 -39.80 33.69
N ILE A 25 2.78 -40.51 34.83
CA ILE A 25 3.14 -39.97 36.13
C ILE A 25 4.63 -39.59 36.07
N ALA A 26 4.94 -38.30 36.12
CA ALA A 26 6.30 -37.84 36.31
C ALA A 26 6.77 -38.15 37.75
N PRO A 27 7.94 -38.78 37.96
CA PRO A 27 8.52 -38.91 39.29
C PRO A 27 9.12 -37.58 39.76
N PRO A 28 9.14 -37.29 41.07
CA PRO A 28 9.80 -36.12 41.60
C PRO A 28 11.31 -36.40 41.70
N ALA A 29 12.10 -35.80 40.83
CA ALA A 29 13.57 -35.83 40.95
C ALA A 29 14.07 -34.46 41.39
N GLY A 30 14.19 -34.28 42.70
CA GLY A 30 15.18 -33.39 43.28
C GLY A 30 16.58 -33.96 43.01
N GLY A 31 17.52 -33.11 42.63
CA GLY A 31 18.90 -33.52 42.38
C GLY A 31 19.78 -32.36 41.97
N ARG A 32 20.44 -31.74 42.96
CA ARG A 32 21.61 -30.90 42.74
C ARG A 32 22.70 -31.73 42.07
N LEU A 33 23.13 -31.34 40.88
CA LEU A 33 24.49 -31.62 40.40
C LEU A 33 25.03 -30.45 39.58
N THR A 34 26.10 -29.87 40.11
CA THR A 34 27.07 -29.02 39.44
C THR A 34 27.86 -29.81 38.38
N VAL A 35 28.45 -29.05 37.44
CA VAL A 35 29.58 -29.33 36.54
C VAL A 35 29.21 -29.40 35.05
N GLY A 36 29.93 -28.59 34.26
CA GLY A 36 30.30 -28.93 32.89
C GLY A 36 29.98 -27.88 31.84
N ALA A 37 30.88 -26.90 31.67
CA ALA A 37 30.90 -26.06 30.48
C ALA A 37 31.12 -26.92 29.24
N VAL A 38 30.11 -27.02 28.37
CA VAL A 38 30.26 -27.55 27.01
C VAL A 38 29.97 -26.42 26.03
N ALA A 39 30.97 -26.13 25.21
CA ALA A 39 30.94 -25.11 24.19
C ALA A 39 29.78 -25.32 23.22
N ARG A 40 28.96 -24.27 23.06
CA ARG A 40 27.88 -24.20 22.07
C ARG A 40 28.52 -24.12 20.68
N PRO A 41 28.18 -25.01 19.72
CA PRO A 41 28.66 -24.87 18.35
C PRO A 41 28.08 -23.57 17.75
N PRO A 42 28.85 -22.86 16.89
CA PRO A 42 28.35 -21.66 16.24
C PRO A 42 27.15 -21.99 15.35
N ALA A 43 26.19 -21.08 15.30
CA ALA A 43 25.05 -21.16 14.40
C ALA A 43 25.52 -21.28 12.93
N PRO A 44 24.81 -22.05 12.09
CA PRO A 44 25.17 -22.21 10.68
C PRO A 44 25.18 -20.85 9.98
N GLN A 45 26.33 -20.46 9.45
CA GLN A 45 26.47 -19.31 8.57
C GLN A 45 25.77 -19.62 7.24
N SER A 46 24.84 -18.77 6.83
CA SER A 46 24.31 -18.80 5.47
C SER A 46 25.42 -18.41 4.50
N ILE A 47 25.79 -19.35 3.63
CA ILE A 47 26.72 -19.10 2.53
C ILE A 47 25.99 -18.20 1.53
N TYR A 48 26.38 -16.93 1.50
CA TYR A 48 26.05 -16.00 0.41
C TYR A 48 26.73 -16.50 -0.87
N THR A 49 25.98 -17.15 -1.76
CA THR A 49 26.45 -17.48 -3.10
C THR A 49 26.37 -16.25 -3.98
N ASP A 50 27.41 -15.41 -3.92
CA ASP A 50 27.61 -14.29 -4.84
C ASP A 50 28.90 -14.53 -5.64
N ALA A 51 28.87 -15.57 -6.48
CA ALA A 51 29.96 -15.90 -7.39
C ALA A 51 29.39 -16.66 -8.59
N LEU A 52 28.82 -15.93 -9.55
CA LEU A 52 28.79 -16.29 -10.98
C LEU A 52 28.01 -15.22 -11.77
N ALA A 53 28.68 -14.13 -12.14
CA ALA A 53 28.24 -13.25 -13.23
C ALA A 53 29.41 -12.44 -13.80
N ARG A 54 30.40 -13.11 -14.40
CA ARG A 54 31.28 -12.49 -15.39
C ARG A 54 31.35 -13.39 -16.62
N GLY A 55 30.47 -13.11 -17.58
CA GLY A 55 30.50 -13.70 -18.91
C GLY A 55 29.99 -12.66 -19.90
N ARG A 56 30.92 -12.00 -20.61
CA ARG A 56 30.64 -11.13 -21.76
C ARG A 56 30.21 -12.02 -22.94
N CYS A 57 29.07 -11.72 -23.57
CA CYS A 57 28.85 -12.02 -24.98
C CYS A 57 27.88 -11.01 -25.60
N LEU A 58 28.23 -10.60 -26.82
CA LEU A 58 27.64 -9.56 -27.66
C LEU A 58 26.39 -10.08 -28.40
N LEU A 59 25.38 -9.22 -28.59
CA LEU A 59 24.65 -8.96 -29.85
C LEU A 59 23.55 -7.88 -29.62
N PRO A 60 23.18 -7.08 -30.65
CA PRO A 60 22.46 -5.81 -30.47
C PRO A 60 20.95 -5.91 -30.76
N GLY A 61 20.20 -5.05 -30.05
CA GLY A 61 18.99 -4.37 -30.53
C GLY A 61 17.73 -5.22 -30.69
N PHE A 62 16.79 -5.09 -29.76
CA PHE A 62 15.35 -4.84 -30.00
C PHE A 62 14.63 -4.61 -28.66
N PHE A 63 13.71 -3.64 -28.64
CA PHE A 63 12.88 -3.17 -27.51
C PHE A 63 13.60 -2.48 -26.33
N GLN A 64 13.86 -1.17 -26.49
CA GLN A 64 13.90 -0.26 -25.34
C GLN A 64 12.46 -0.02 -24.86
N ILE A 65 12.04 -0.80 -23.86
CA ILE A 65 10.99 -0.34 -22.93
C ILE A 65 11.71 0.65 -21.99
N PRO A 66 11.23 1.89 -21.81
CA PRO A 66 11.89 2.85 -20.93
C PRO A 66 11.72 2.40 -19.48
N TYR A 67 12.63 1.58 -18.99
CA TYR A 67 12.90 1.44 -17.58
C TYR A 67 13.91 2.51 -17.20
N ASP A 68 13.39 3.68 -16.87
CA ASP A 68 14.15 4.70 -16.15
C ASP A 68 13.45 4.95 -14.80
N LEU A 69 13.81 4.14 -13.82
CA LEU A 69 13.57 4.43 -12.40
C LEU A 69 14.88 4.89 -11.77
N ASP A 70 15.57 5.84 -12.41
CA ASP A 70 16.54 6.67 -11.71
C ASP A 70 15.79 7.71 -10.86
N LEU A 71 15.21 7.26 -9.73
CA LEU A 71 14.53 8.10 -8.73
C LEU A 71 15.51 9.05 -7.98
N ARG A 72 16.72 9.27 -8.49
CA ARG A 72 17.82 9.90 -7.75
C ARG A 72 18.07 11.38 -8.04
N ARG A 73 17.34 12.05 -8.95
CA ARG A 73 17.74 13.42 -9.34
C ARG A 73 16.66 14.50 -9.53
N LYS A 74 15.38 14.25 -9.23
CA LYS A 74 14.31 15.24 -9.49
C LYS A 74 13.53 15.76 -8.28
N TYR A 75 14.08 15.70 -7.08
CA TYR A 75 13.48 16.36 -5.92
C TYR A 75 14.42 17.41 -5.36
N GLY A 76 14.17 18.67 -5.73
CA GLY A 76 14.66 19.82 -4.95
C GLY A 76 14.06 19.77 -3.54
N PRO A 77 14.73 20.33 -2.53
CA PRO A 77 14.24 20.30 -1.16
C PRO A 77 12.86 20.99 -1.07
N LEU A 78 11.86 20.25 -0.59
CA LEU A 78 10.60 20.84 -0.15
C LEU A 78 10.93 21.79 1.02
N LEU A 79 10.57 23.06 0.84
CA LEU A 79 10.81 24.16 1.77
C LEU A 79 10.25 23.84 3.17
N PRO A 80 10.95 24.25 4.25
CA PRO A 80 10.40 24.18 5.60
C PRO A 80 9.25 25.19 5.76
N PRO A 81 8.27 24.95 6.65
CA PRO A 81 7.26 25.93 6.95
C PRO A 81 7.79 26.91 8.02
N HIS A 82 8.02 28.18 7.66
CA HIS A 82 7.72 29.39 8.45
C HIS A 82 8.52 30.62 8.00
N GLY A 83 7.87 31.79 8.03
CA GLY A 83 8.56 33.08 8.14
C GLY A 83 7.88 34.24 7.40
N ARG A 84 7.13 35.06 8.13
CA ARG A 84 6.73 36.41 7.71
C ARG A 84 7.98 37.20 7.32
N ASN A 85 7.97 37.86 6.15
CA ASN A 85 8.31 39.28 6.03
C ASN A 85 8.03 39.81 4.62
N ALA A 86 7.35 40.95 4.58
CA ALA A 86 7.10 41.74 3.40
C ALA A 86 8.39 42.37 2.86
N SER A 87 8.54 42.44 1.53
CA SER A 87 8.90 43.69 0.84
C SER A 87 9.04 43.53 -0.68
N ARG A 88 8.52 44.54 -1.37
CA ARG A 88 8.94 45.09 -2.67
C ARG A 88 8.84 44.22 -3.92
N CYS A 89 7.72 44.40 -4.59
CA CYS A 89 7.57 44.28 -6.04
C CYS A 89 8.38 45.38 -6.75
N LYS A 90 9.26 45.00 -7.68
CA LYS A 90 9.79 45.90 -8.71
C LYS A 90 9.82 45.16 -10.05
N SER A 91 8.90 45.58 -10.90
CA SER A 91 8.80 45.29 -12.33
C SER A 91 10.11 45.59 -13.06
N ARG A 92 10.49 44.72 -14.01
CA ARG A 92 11.34 45.11 -15.13
C ARG A 92 11.10 44.26 -16.37
N ASN A 93 10.80 44.97 -17.45
CA ASN A 93 10.59 44.55 -18.83
C ASN A 93 11.79 43.81 -19.45
N HIS A 94 11.49 42.85 -20.33
CA HIS A 94 12.17 42.50 -21.59
C HIS A 94 11.15 41.65 -22.37
N GLY A 95 10.91 41.81 -23.66
CA GLY A 95 11.68 42.40 -24.75
C GLY A 95 11.41 41.52 -25.96
N ASP A 96 11.07 42.14 -27.09
CA ASP A 96 10.67 41.57 -28.38
C ASP A 96 11.59 40.47 -28.92
N LEU A 97 11.06 39.64 -29.83
CA LEU A 97 11.78 39.19 -31.03
C LEU A 97 10.81 38.62 -32.09
N HIS A 98 10.80 39.30 -33.24
CA HIS A 98 10.29 38.89 -34.55
C HIS A 98 11.27 37.95 -35.29
N HIS A 99 10.76 37.04 -36.13
CA HIS A 99 11.21 36.65 -37.51
C HIS A 99 10.67 35.25 -37.86
N THR A 100 9.70 35.08 -38.77
CA THR A 100 9.73 34.93 -40.26
C THR A 100 10.65 33.85 -40.85
N SER A 101 10.07 32.98 -41.67
CA SER A 101 10.53 32.30 -42.93
C SER A 101 9.97 30.86 -42.94
N ASP A 102 9.04 30.44 -43.80
CA ASP A 102 9.05 30.28 -45.27
C ASP A 102 10.27 29.51 -45.81
N VAL A 103 10.07 28.23 -46.19
CA VAL A 103 10.79 27.54 -47.28
C VAL A 103 9.88 26.48 -47.91
N SER A 104 9.78 26.57 -49.24
CA SER A 104 9.08 25.71 -50.19
C SER A 104 9.90 24.50 -50.65
N HIS A 105 9.20 23.55 -51.29
CA HIS A 105 9.62 22.65 -52.39
C HIS A 105 11.00 21.97 -52.40
N GLU A 106 11.02 20.63 -52.51
CA GLU A 106 11.81 19.97 -53.56
C GLU A 106 11.28 18.57 -53.91
N ALA A 107 11.32 18.28 -55.21
CA ALA A 107 10.96 17.03 -55.85
C ALA A 107 12.24 16.34 -56.37
N ALA A 108 12.17 15.02 -56.63
CA ALA A 108 12.64 14.33 -57.84
C ALA A 108 13.37 12.98 -57.60
N SER A 109 13.22 12.14 -58.64
CA SER A 109 14.14 11.08 -59.10
C SER A 109 13.99 9.71 -58.40
N GLY A 110 13.64 8.60 -59.04
CA GLY A 110 13.82 8.20 -60.45
C GLY A 110 14.82 7.04 -60.49
N LYS A 111 14.37 5.80 -60.78
CA LYS A 111 15.19 4.72 -61.35
C LYS A 111 14.33 3.54 -61.81
N ASP A 112 14.18 3.48 -63.13
CA ASP A 112 13.76 2.32 -63.89
C ASP A 112 14.88 1.25 -63.93
N ALA A 113 14.48 -0.02 -63.91
CA ALA A 113 15.31 -1.13 -64.39
C ALA A 113 14.42 -2.11 -65.17
N VAL A 114 14.82 -2.33 -66.41
CA VAL A 114 14.14 -3.08 -67.47
C VAL A 114 14.82 -4.47 -67.62
N ILE A 115 14.14 -5.37 -68.35
CA ILE A 115 14.60 -6.60 -69.05
C ILE A 115 14.86 -7.84 -68.14
N GLN A 116 14.41 -9.08 -68.38
CA GLN A 116 14.05 -9.83 -69.60
C GLN A 116 12.94 -10.88 -69.36
N LEU A 117 12.03 -10.98 -70.34
CA LEU A 117 11.10 -12.09 -70.53
C LEU A 117 11.75 -13.14 -71.46
N THR A 118 11.82 -14.39 -71.02
CA THR A 118 12.04 -15.55 -71.90
C THR A 118 10.85 -16.50 -71.77
N PRO A 119 10.23 -16.93 -72.87
CA PRO A 119 9.13 -17.89 -72.84
C PRO A 119 9.69 -19.32 -72.91
N ARG A 120 9.25 -20.22 -72.02
CA ARG A 120 9.38 -21.67 -72.23
C ARG A 120 8.03 -22.35 -72.19
N ARG A 121 7.77 -23.04 -73.31
CA ARG A 121 6.56 -23.78 -73.68
C ARG A 121 6.21 -24.92 -72.72
N PRO A 122 4.94 -25.34 -72.73
CA PRO A 122 4.39 -26.37 -71.86
C PRO A 122 4.64 -27.77 -72.44
N THR A 123 4.84 -28.76 -71.58
CA THR A 123 4.57 -30.16 -71.92
C THR A 123 3.68 -30.75 -70.83
N HIS A 124 2.43 -30.97 -71.24
CA HIS A 124 1.41 -31.75 -70.56
C HIS A 124 1.93 -33.17 -70.31
N LYS A 125 1.79 -33.65 -69.06
CA LYS A 125 1.50 -35.06 -68.77
C LYS A 125 0.18 -35.10 -68.00
N PRO A 126 -0.89 -35.69 -68.57
CA PRO A 126 -2.12 -35.96 -67.85
C PRO A 126 -2.00 -37.30 -67.12
N GLY A 127 -2.69 -37.44 -65.99
CA GLY A 127 -3.03 -38.74 -65.43
C GLY A 127 -2.50 -38.97 -64.02
N GLY A 128 -3.35 -38.68 -63.03
CA GLY A 128 -3.12 -39.03 -61.64
C GLY A 128 -3.92 -38.13 -60.72
N SER A 129 -5.24 -38.34 -60.66
CA SER A 129 -6.12 -37.74 -59.65
C SER A 129 -5.72 -38.24 -58.26
N GLN A 130 -4.71 -37.60 -57.66
CA GLN A 130 -4.44 -37.74 -56.24
C GLN A 130 -5.56 -37.03 -55.48
N PRO A 131 -6.24 -37.71 -54.54
CA PRO A 131 -7.25 -37.08 -53.71
C PRO A 131 -6.60 -35.92 -52.96
N ALA A 132 -7.31 -34.79 -52.88
CA ALA A 132 -6.89 -33.56 -52.21
C ALA A 132 -6.59 -33.81 -50.72
N GLY A 133 -5.42 -34.36 -50.43
CA GLY A 133 -4.92 -34.65 -49.10
C GLY A 133 -4.33 -33.41 -48.47
N CYS A 134 -5.18 -32.47 -48.06
CA CYS A 134 -4.78 -31.28 -47.30
C CYS A 134 -5.00 -31.44 -45.78
N PRO A 135 -4.19 -32.28 -45.06
CA PRO A 135 -4.08 -32.09 -43.61
C PRO A 135 -2.64 -32.01 -43.04
N VAL A 136 -1.57 -32.10 -43.86
CA VAL A 136 -0.20 -32.22 -43.32
C VAL A 136 0.43 -30.89 -42.91
N ILE A 137 0.12 -29.78 -43.59
CA ILE A 137 0.73 -28.46 -43.32
C ILE A 137 0.22 -27.87 -41.99
N VAL A 138 -1.03 -28.12 -41.61
CA VAL A 138 -1.64 -27.55 -40.41
C VAL A 138 -0.99 -28.08 -39.13
N LYS A 139 -0.59 -29.35 -39.07
CA LYS A 139 -0.08 -29.97 -37.84
C LYS A 139 1.40 -29.63 -37.53
N GLY A 140 2.23 -29.39 -38.54
CA GLY A 140 3.67 -29.18 -38.35
C GLY A 140 4.08 -27.78 -37.87
N VAL A 141 3.23 -26.77 -38.06
CA VAL A 141 3.55 -25.37 -37.78
C VAL A 141 2.57 -24.73 -36.79
N LEU A 142 1.26 -24.98 -36.93
CA LEU A 142 0.24 -24.29 -36.13
C LEU A 142 0.31 -24.67 -34.65
N LEU A 143 0.49 -25.96 -34.35
CA LEU A 143 0.52 -26.44 -32.97
C LEU A 143 1.74 -25.89 -32.19
N PRO A 144 2.99 -25.99 -32.69
CA PRO A 144 4.13 -25.34 -32.03
C PRO A 144 3.94 -23.83 -31.88
N LEU A 145 3.41 -23.15 -32.90
CA LEU A 145 3.15 -21.72 -32.82
C LEU A 145 2.14 -21.37 -31.71
N LEU A 146 1.05 -22.13 -31.60
CA LEU A 146 0.03 -21.91 -30.58
C LEU A 146 0.58 -22.16 -29.17
N LEU A 147 1.34 -23.24 -28.97
CA LEU A 147 1.99 -23.52 -27.70
C LEU A 147 2.99 -22.43 -27.32
N LEU A 148 3.73 -21.88 -28.29
CA LEU A 148 4.68 -20.81 -28.05
C LEU A 148 3.98 -19.50 -27.67
N ILE A 149 2.91 -19.13 -28.38
CA ILE A 149 2.09 -17.95 -28.07
C ILE A 149 1.48 -18.09 -26.67
N LEU A 150 0.94 -19.27 -26.34
CA LEU A 150 0.37 -19.53 -25.02
C LEU A 150 1.43 -19.45 -23.91
N ALA A 151 2.60 -20.07 -24.10
CA ALA A 151 3.71 -19.97 -23.14
C ALA A 151 4.20 -18.53 -22.96
N ALA A 152 4.28 -17.75 -24.05
CA ALA A 152 4.64 -16.34 -24.01
C ALA A 152 3.58 -15.50 -23.27
N ALA A 153 2.29 -15.74 -23.52
CA ALA A 153 1.20 -15.05 -22.83
C ALA A 153 1.18 -15.36 -21.33
N LEU A 154 1.34 -16.64 -20.94
CA LEU A 154 1.39 -17.07 -19.54
C LEU A 154 2.60 -16.47 -18.81
N SER A 155 3.78 -16.51 -19.43
CA SER A 155 5.00 -15.92 -18.85
C SER A 155 4.93 -14.39 -18.76
N ALA A 156 4.31 -13.71 -19.73
CA ALA A 156 4.06 -12.27 -19.64
C ALA A 156 3.06 -11.92 -18.53
N ALA A 157 1.99 -12.71 -18.38
CA ALA A 157 1.03 -12.56 -17.29
C ALA A 157 1.71 -12.75 -15.93
N LEU A 158 2.59 -13.74 -15.78
CA LEU A 158 3.40 -13.92 -14.57
C LEU A 158 4.32 -12.72 -14.32
N ALA A 159 5.12 -12.33 -15.32
CA ALA A 159 6.13 -11.28 -15.19
C ALA A 159 5.54 -9.89 -14.87
N TYR A 160 4.37 -9.56 -15.42
CA TYR A 160 3.80 -8.23 -15.33
C TYR A 160 2.44 -8.16 -14.63
N GLY A 161 1.75 -9.27 -14.40
CA GLY A 161 0.36 -9.26 -13.92
C GLY A 161 0.18 -8.70 -12.52
N THR A 162 1.22 -8.76 -11.67
CA THR A 162 1.23 -8.15 -10.33
C THR A 162 1.82 -6.73 -10.30
N HIS A 163 2.17 -6.16 -11.45
CA HIS A 163 2.78 -4.84 -11.53
C HIS A 163 1.79 -3.74 -11.07
N PRO A 164 2.19 -2.80 -10.20
CA PRO A 164 1.27 -1.83 -9.59
C PRO A 164 0.64 -0.86 -10.60
N PHE A 165 1.26 -0.68 -11.77
CA PHE A 165 0.75 0.18 -12.85
C PHE A 165 -0.63 -0.25 -13.37
N TRP A 166 -1.01 -1.52 -13.20
CA TRP A 166 -2.35 -1.97 -13.59
C TRP A 166 -3.45 -1.26 -12.81
N ALA A 167 -3.19 -0.80 -11.59
CA ALA A 167 -4.17 -0.17 -10.71
C ALA A 167 -4.82 1.10 -11.30
N GLN A 168 -4.22 1.73 -12.30
CA GLN A 168 -4.85 2.88 -12.98
C GLN A 168 -6.08 2.49 -13.82
N PHE A 169 -6.23 1.20 -14.16
CA PHE A 169 -7.35 0.67 -14.93
C PHE A 169 -8.41 0.09 -14.00
N ALA A 170 -9.68 0.13 -14.43
CA ALA A 170 -10.81 -0.35 -13.62
C ALA A 170 -10.71 -1.83 -13.23
N PHE A 171 -10.16 -2.68 -14.11
CA PHE A 171 -9.94 -4.12 -13.86
C PHE A 171 -8.57 -4.43 -13.22
N GLY A 172 -7.74 -3.43 -12.99
CA GLY A 172 -6.34 -3.60 -12.63
C GLY A 172 -6.12 -4.34 -11.31
N LEU A 173 -6.90 -3.98 -10.28
CA LEU A 173 -6.84 -4.68 -8.99
C LEU A 173 -7.24 -6.15 -9.13
N SER A 174 -8.31 -6.43 -9.88
CA SER A 174 -8.77 -7.80 -10.13
C SER A 174 -7.74 -8.62 -10.90
N LEU A 175 -7.03 -8.01 -11.86
CA LEU A 175 -5.93 -8.66 -12.58
C LEU A 175 -4.80 -9.03 -11.63
N ILE A 176 -4.34 -8.09 -10.79
CA ILE A 176 -3.25 -8.30 -9.83
C ILE A 176 -3.60 -9.45 -8.87
N THR A 177 -4.80 -9.44 -8.29
CA THR A 177 -5.21 -10.50 -7.35
C THR A 177 -5.38 -11.85 -8.02
N THR A 178 -5.99 -11.89 -9.21
CA THR A 178 -6.21 -13.13 -9.98
C THR A 178 -4.90 -13.76 -10.39
N VAL A 179 -3.98 -12.98 -10.96
CA VAL A 179 -2.66 -13.50 -11.37
C VAL A 179 -1.89 -14.05 -10.17
N HIS A 180 -1.94 -13.38 -9.01
CA HIS A 180 -1.30 -13.88 -7.80
C HIS A 180 -1.92 -15.18 -7.29
N GLN A 181 -3.26 -15.27 -7.25
CA GLN A 181 -3.96 -16.48 -6.80
C GLN A 181 -3.65 -17.70 -7.69
N PHE A 182 -3.55 -17.50 -9.01
CA PHE A 182 -3.27 -18.56 -9.97
C PHE A 182 -1.80 -18.69 -10.34
N GLU A 183 -0.89 -18.05 -9.61
CA GLU A 183 0.53 -17.98 -9.98
C GLU A 183 1.14 -19.36 -10.25
N TRP A 184 0.99 -20.30 -9.33
CA TRP A 184 1.54 -21.66 -9.49
C TRP A 184 0.89 -22.44 -10.63
N LEU A 185 -0.41 -22.22 -10.89
CA LEU A 185 -1.10 -22.84 -12.00
C LEU A 185 -0.62 -22.27 -13.34
N LEU A 186 -0.42 -20.95 -13.43
CA LEU A 186 0.14 -20.28 -14.61
C LEU A 186 1.58 -20.74 -14.87
N VAL A 187 2.40 -20.89 -13.82
CA VAL A 187 3.77 -21.45 -13.92
C VAL A 187 3.71 -22.89 -14.44
N GLY A 188 2.87 -23.74 -13.85
CA GLY A 188 2.70 -25.14 -14.27
C GLY A 188 2.27 -25.27 -15.74
N LEU A 189 1.27 -24.49 -16.17
CA LEU A 189 0.82 -24.46 -17.56
C LEU A 189 1.91 -23.94 -18.51
N CYS A 190 2.66 -22.91 -18.11
CA CYS A 190 3.77 -22.38 -18.90
C CYS A 190 4.86 -23.45 -19.09
N MET A 191 5.23 -24.15 -18.02
CA MET A 191 6.22 -25.23 -18.06
C MET A 191 5.73 -26.41 -18.91
N ALA A 192 4.46 -26.79 -18.79
CA ALA A 192 3.86 -27.83 -19.63
C ALA A 192 3.91 -27.48 -21.12
N CYS A 193 3.62 -26.22 -21.49
CA CYS A 193 3.74 -25.75 -22.86
C CYS A 193 5.20 -25.82 -23.38
N CYS A 194 6.17 -25.42 -22.54
CA CYS A 194 7.59 -25.49 -22.90
C CYS A 194 8.09 -26.94 -23.08
N VAL A 195 7.67 -27.86 -22.21
CA VAL A 195 8.01 -29.29 -22.33
C VAL A 195 7.36 -29.89 -23.57
N ALA A 196 6.09 -29.60 -23.84
CA ALA A 196 5.40 -30.05 -25.04
C ALA A 196 6.10 -29.56 -26.32
N LEU A 197 6.55 -28.30 -26.34
CA LEU A 197 7.36 -27.75 -27.43
C LEU A 197 8.70 -28.47 -27.59
N GLY A 198 9.40 -28.74 -26.48
CA GLY A 198 10.65 -29.49 -26.49
C GLY A 198 10.49 -30.90 -27.06
N LEU A 199 9.43 -31.62 -26.66
CA LEU A 199 9.11 -32.95 -27.18
C LEU A 199 8.72 -32.92 -28.67
N LEU A 200 7.96 -31.90 -29.11
CA LEU A 200 7.64 -31.70 -30.53
C LEU A 200 8.88 -31.39 -31.38
N ALA A 201 9.88 -30.72 -30.81
CA ALA A 201 11.17 -30.48 -31.46
C ALA A 201 12.02 -31.77 -31.52
N ALA A 202 12.08 -32.53 -30.42
CA ALA A 202 12.88 -33.75 -30.32
C ALA A 202 12.38 -34.89 -31.23
N THR A 203 11.06 -34.98 -31.46
CA THR A 203 10.46 -36.01 -32.33
C THR A 203 10.72 -35.78 -33.83
N GLY A 204 11.57 -34.83 -34.22
CA GLY A 204 12.03 -34.61 -35.60
C GLY A 204 10.96 -34.08 -36.56
N ARG A 205 9.74 -33.82 -36.06
CA ARG A 205 8.63 -33.27 -36.86
C ARG A 205 8.65 -31.76 -37.00
N SER A 206 9.44 -31.07 -36.19
CA SER A 206 9.47 -29.61 -36.18
C SER A 206 10.91 -29.09 -36.22
N ARG A 207 11.10 -27.92 -36.85
CA ARG A 207 12.41 -27.32 -37.06
C ARG A 207 13.00 -26.84 -35.72
N ILE A 208 14.31 -27.03 -35.50
CA ILE A 208 15.06 -26.57 -34.31
C ILE A 208 14.80 -25.09 -33.96
N TRP A 209 14.43 -24.27 -34.94
CA TRP A 209 14.02 -22.87 -34.76
C TRP A 209 12.95 -22.64 -33.69
N TRP A 210 12.09 -23.61 -33.36
CA TRP A 210 11.11 -23.47 -32.27
C TRP A 210 11.76 -23.36 -30.89
N LEU A 211 12.93 -23.96 -30.68
CA LEU A 211 13.68 -23.82 -29.43
C LEU A 211 14.23 -22.41 -29.25
N ALA A 212 14.58 -21.71 -30.33
CA ALA A 212 14.97 -20.30 -30.26
C ALA A 212 13.80 -19.41 -29.78
N GLY A 213 12.56 -19.78 -30.11
CA GLY A 213 11.35 -19.14 -29.61
C GLY A 213 11.16 -19.23 -28.08
N LEU A 214 11.74 -20.22 -27.41
CA LEU A 214 11.69 -20.33 -25.95
C LEU A 214 12.54 -19.26 -25.24
N GLY A 215 13.47 -18.60 -25.95
CA GLY A 215 14.33 -17.56 -25.38
C GLY A 215 13.54 -16.44 -24.69
N PRO A 216 12.61 -15.76 -25.38
CA PRO A 216 11.73 -14.75 -24.77
C PRO A 216 10.91 -15.27 -23.57
N VAL A 217 10.38 -16.49 -23.62
CA VAL A 217 9.61 -17.10 -22.52
C VAL A 217 10.50 -17.27 -21.29
N ALA A 218 11.71 -17.81 -21.48
CA ALA A 218 12.69 -17.95 -20.40
C ALA A 218 13.14 -16.58 -19.86
N ALA A 219 13.29 -15.57 -20.71
CA ALA A 219 13.62 -14.21 -20.29
C ALA A 219 12.51 -13.58 -19.44
N LEU A 220 11.23 -13.78 -19.79
CA LEU A 220 10.08 -13.31 -19.00
C LEU A 220 9.99 -14.02 -17.65
N LEU A 221 10.21 -15.34 -17.61
CA LEU A 221 10.29 -16.08 -16.36
C LEU A 221 11.47 -15.60 -15.50
N ALA A 222 12.65 -15.43 -16.09
CA ALA A 222 13.80 -14.89 -15.37
C ALA A 222 13.52 -13.46 -14.84
N GLN A 223 12.82 -12.63 -15.61
CA GLN A 223 12.37 -11.31 -15.19
C GLN A 223 11.40 -11.40 -14.00
N ARG A 224 10.48 -12.37 -13.98
CA ARG A 224 9.59 -12.61 -12.83
C ARG A 224 10.37 -12.91 -11.55
N TRP A 225 11.44 -13.70 -11.62
CA TRP A 225 12.25 -14.07 -10.45
C TRP A 225 13.31 -13.02 -10.07
N ARG A 226 13.79 -12.21 -11.03
CA ARG A 226 14.76 -11.13 -10.78
C ARG A 226 14.12 -9.79 -10.42
N GLY A 227 12.98 -9.48 -11.02
CA GLY A 227 12.29 -8.19 -10.94
C GLY A 227 11.45 -7.99 -9.69
N GLU A 228 11.66 -8.84 -8.68
CA GLU A 228 10.89 -8.91 -7.46
C GLU A 228 11.29 -7.79 -6.48
N ASN A 229 11.33 -6.54 -6.96
CA ASN A 229 11.57 -5.35 -6.13
C ASN A 229 10.52 -5.20 -5.02
N TYR A 230 9.34 -5.84 -5.16
CA TYR A 230 8.29 -5.86 -4.15
C TYR A 230 8.34 -7.09 -3.24
N SER A 231 8.94 -8.22 -3.63
CA SER A 231 9.26 -9.28 -2.64
C SER A 231 10.47 -8.93 -1.79
N ALA A 232 11.26 -7.93 -2.21
CA ALA A 232 12.25 -7.32 -1.34
C ALA A 232 11.63 -6.71 -0.08
N PHE A 233 10.32 -6.45 -0.06
CA PHE A 233 9.63 -6.06 1.16
C PHE A 233 9.47 -7.26 2.08
N ALA A 234 10.19 -7.22 3.20
CA ALA A 234 10.11 -8.25 4.22
C ALA A 234 8.85 -8.09 5.08
N VAL A 235 8.40 -9.21 5.65
CA VAL A 235 7.48 -9.20 6.80
C VAL A 235 8.31 -9.42 8.05
N LEU A 236 8.30 -8.48 8.99
CA LEU A 236 8.97 -8.65 10.27
C LEU A 236 8.05 -9.39 11.23
N GLU A 237 8.44 -10.58 11.65
CA GLU A 237 7.74 -11.35 12.67
C GLU A 237 8.49 -11.31 14.00
N ASN A 238 7.82 -10.82 15.04
CA ASN A 238 8.33 -10.62 16.40
C ASN A 238 9.72 -9.97 16.44
N PRO A 239 9.89 -8.77 15.84
CA PRO A 239 11.19 -8.12 15.84
C PRO A 239 11.62 -7.75 17.27
N SER A 240 12.93 -7.57 17.45
CA SER A 240 13.48 -7.10 18.73
C SER A 240 13.18 -5.62 18.95
N PHE A 241 12.97 -5.26 20.22
CA PHE A 241 12.78 -3.88 20.66
C PHE A 241 13.80 -3.55 21.75
N VAL A 242 14.25 -2.30 21.76
CA VAL A 242 15.12 -1.74 22.79
C VAL A 242 14.37 -0.69 23.61
N GLY A 243 14.87 -0.37 24.80
CA GLY A 243 14.33 0.74 25.59
C GLY A 243 14.56 2.10 24.91
N VAL A 244 13.75 3.11 25.25
CA VAL A 244 13.89 4.47 24.69
C VAL A 244 15.29 5.06 24.93
N ALA A 245 15.90 4.77 26.08
CA ALA A 245 17.25 5.23 26.42
C ALA A 245 18.36 4.53 25.60
N GLU A 246 18.11 3.30 25.14
CA GLU A 246 19.04 2.49 24.36
C GLU A 246 18.94 2.78 22.85
N ALA A 247 17.89 3.49 22.42
CA ALA A 247 17.65 3.88 21.04
C ALA A 247 18.55 5.05 20.58
N ALA A 248 19.85 4.99 20.89
CA ALA A 248 20.84 6.01 20.54
C ALA A 248 21.07 6.17 19.02
N PHE A 249 20.55 5.23 18.21
CA PHE A 249 20.60 5.30 16.76
C PHE A 249 19.57 6.26 16.14
N MET A 250 18.59 6.72 16.93
CA MET A 250 17.52 7.63 16.50
C MET A 250 17.93 9.09 16.60
N GLU A 251 17.57 9.86 15.58
CA GLU A 251 17.72 11.33 15.55
C GLU A 251 16.38 12.01 15.84
N ASP A 252 16.41 13.24 16.37
CA ASP A 252 15.18 13.96 16.78
C ASP A 252 14.18 14.19 15.66
N ASP A 253 14.68 14.32 14.43
CA ASP A 253 13.89 14.55 13.22
C ASP A 253 13.46 13.28 12.51
N ASP A 254 13.86 12.10 13.00
CA ASP A 254 13.41 10.83 12.45
C ASP A 254 11.91 10.69 12.58
N TYR A 255 11.25 10.23 11.52
CA TYR A 255 9.83 9.90 11.63
C TYR A 255 9.66 8.53 12.25
N VAL A 256 8.70 8.42 13.16
CA VAL A 256 8.28 7.17 13.77
C VAL A 256 6.78 6.97 13.58
N LEU A 257 6.41 5.72 13.35
CA LEU A 257 5.04 5.26 13.52
C LEU A 257 4.90 4.88 14.98
N GLY A 258 4.19 5.70 15.74
CA GLY A 258 3.96 5.52 17.17
C GLY A 258 2.59 4.90 17.44
N LEU A 259 2.50 3.95 18.36
CA LEU A 259 1.22 3.41 18.81
C LEU A 259 1.31 2.94 20.26
N VAL A 260 0.16 2.78 20.92
CA VAL A 260 0.09 2.17 22.25
C VAL A 260 -0.53 0.79 22.14
N PHE A 261 0.22 -0.22 22.55
CA PHE A 261 -0.23 -1.61 22.57
C PHE A 261 0.03 -2.21 23.93
N ASN A 262 -1.00 -2.79 24.53
CA ASN A 262 -0.90 -3.43 25.84
C ASN A 262 -0.30 -2.54 26.95
N GLY A 263 -0.62 -1.23 26.93
CA GLY A 263 -0.11 -0.26 27.90
C GLY A 263 1.34 0.21 27.67
N THR A 264 2.02 -0.32 26.64
CA THR A 264 3.37 0.08 26.24
C THR A 264 3.31 0.93 24.98
N ALA A 265 4.05 2.04 24.96
CA ALA A 265 4.21 2.87 23.79
C ALA A 265 5.30 2.28 22.89
N TYR A 266 4.96 1.95 21.65
CA TYR A 266 5.90 1.44 20.66
C TYR A 266 6.19 2.49 19.60
N ALA A 267 7.47 2.64 19.26
CA ALA A 267 7.94 3.46 18.15
C ALA A 267 8.57 2.56 17.08
N TYR A 268 8.07 2.68 15.86
CA TYR A 268 8.60 2.00 14.68
C TYR A 268 9.23 3.05 13.76
N PRO A 269 10.57 3.19 13.73
CA PRO A 269 11.23 4.15 12.86
C PRO A 269 10.83 3.92 11.41
N ALA A 270 10.35 4.97 10.74
CA ALA A 270 9.77 4.86 9.40
C ALA A 270 10.78 4.28 8.40
N TRP A 271 12.05 4.61 8.57
CA TRP A 271 13.15 4.08 7.76
C TRP A 271 13.42 2.57 7.98
N LEU A 272 13.17 2.03 9.19
CA LEU A 272 13.26 0.58 9.45
C LEU A 272 12.04 -0.17 8.91
N VAL A 273 10.86 0.43 8.97
CA VAL A 273 9.62 -0.17 8.46
C VAL A 273 9.52 -0.05 6.94
N TYR A 274 10.20 0.91 6.30
CA TYR A 274 10.15 1.09 4.85
C TYR A 274 10.49 -0.19 4.06
N PRO A 275 11.64 -0.87 4.29
CA PRO A 275 11.95 -2.14 3.62
C PRO A 275 11.15 -3.33 4.17
N ALA A 276 10.44 -3.16 5.28
CA ALA A 276 9.64 -4.22 5.88
C ALA A 276 8.28 -3.69 6.37
N PRO A 277 7.38 -3.34 5.43
CA PRO A 277 6.18 -2.53 5.69
C PRO A 277 5.09 -3.30 6.44
N VAL A 278 5.28 -4.59 6.69
CA VAL A 278 4.39 -5.42 7.51
C VAL A 278 5.16 -5.86 8.73
N VAL A 279 4.69 -5.46 9.91
CA VAL A 279 5.28 -5.88 11.19
C VAL A 279 4.23 -6.62 11.99
N VAL A 280 4.46 -7.91 12.23
CA VAL A 280 3.67 -8.74 13.14
C VAL A 280 4.41 -8.81 14.46
N HIS A 281 3.79 -8.30 15.51
CA HIS A 281 4.40 -8.18 16.83
C HIS A 281 3.53 -8.84 17.89
N THR A 282 4.15 -9.62 18.77
CA THR A 282 3.49 -10.24 19.92
C THR A 282 4.03 -9.61 21.19
N ASP A 283 3.13 -9.07 22.03
CA ASP A 283 3.45 -8.63 23.38
C ASP A 283 2.61 -9.43 24.37
N GLN A 284 3.29 -10.18 25.24
CA GLN A 284 2.67 -11.17 26.12
C GLN A 284 1.77 -12.14 25.31
N ASP A 285 0.48 -12.11 25.59
CA ASP A 285 -0.54 -13.02 25.05
C ASP A 285 -1.34 -12.42 23.88
N ARG A 286 -0.98 -11.21 23.45
CA ARG A 286 -1.68 -10.44 22.41
C ARG A 286 -0.77 -10.19 21.22
N ARG A 287 -1.35 -10.29 20.02
CA ARG A 287 -0.67 -10.03 18.77
C ARG A 287 -1.27 -8.82 18.06
N MET A 288 -0.44 -8.11 17.33
CA MET A 288 -0.85 -7.04 16.44
C MET A 288 -0.12 -7.13 15.09
N VAL A 289 -0.71 -6.50 14.09
CA VAL A 289 -0.06 -6.24 12.80
C VAL A 289 -0.05 -4.73 12.55
N LEU A 290 1.09 -4.21 12.10
CA LEU A 290 1.28 -2.85 11.59
C LEU A 290 1.52 -2.95 10.08
N LEU A 291 0.76 -2.17 9.31
CA LEU A 291 0.85 -2.07 7.86
C LEU A 291 1.23 -0.63 7.49
N TRP A 292 2.33 -0.47 6.74
CA TRP A 292 2.84 0.84 6.32
C TRP A 292 2.82 0.99 4.80
N SER A 293 1.97 1.88 4.30
CA SER A 293 1.92 2.25 2.88
C SER A 293 2.69 3.56 2.68
N ALA A 294 4.02 3.47 2.58
CA ALA A 294 4.88 4.66 2.52
C ALA A 294 4.50 5.67 1.41
N PRO A 295 4.22 5.26 0.15
CA PRO A 295 3.80 6.19 -0.91
C PRO A 295 2.38 6.76 -0.72
N ALA A 296 1.55 6.14 0.11
CA ALA A 296 0.28 6.70 0.56
C ALA A 296 0.42 7.59 1.80
N ASN A 297 1.61 7.59 2.42
CA ASN A 297 1.89 8.13 3.74
C ASN A 297 0.84 7.67 4.78
N CYS A 298 0.42 6.40 4.74
CA CYS A 298 -0.67 5.88 5.58
C CYS A 298 -0.23 4.65 6.38
N ALA A 299 -0.50 4.67 7.68
CA ALA A 299 -0.21 3.55 8.58
C ALA A 299 -1.48 3.03 9.24
N THR A 300 -1.69 1.71 9.19
CA THR A 300 -2.78 1.07 9.94
C THR A 300 -2.22 0.01 10.87
N ALA A 301 -2.78 -0.09 12.07
CA ALA A 301 -2.43 -1.14 13.02
C ALA A 301 -3.69 -1.81 13.56
N TRP A 302 -3.60 -3.11 13.79
CA TRP A 302 -4.73 -3.92 14.25
C TRP A 302 -4.26 -4.93 15.29
N GLN A 303 -5.03 -5.11 16.35
CA GLN A 303 -4.92 -6.30 17.15
C GLN A 303 -5.44 -7.48 16.31
N VAL A 304 -4.68 -8.56 16.29
CA VAL A 304 -5.01 -9.77 15.53
C VAL A 304 -5.06 -11.00 16.43
N SER A 305 -5.68 -12.06 15.94
CA SER A 305 -5.77 -13.34 16.63
C SER A 305 -4.42 -14.05 16.65
N ARG A 306 -4.29 -15.07 17.51
CA ARG A 306 -3.02 -15.80 17.70
C ARG A 306 -2.66 -16.67 16.50
N GLU A 307 -3.67 -17.07 15.74
CA GLU A 307 -3.54 -17.93 14.56
C GLU A 307 -2.91 -17.20 13.38
N MET A 308 -2.98 -15.86 13.35
CA MET A 308 -2.37 -15.06 12.29
C MET A 308 -0.86 -14.97 12.46
N ARG A 309 -0.08 -15.63 11.58
CA ARG A 309 1.39 -15.63 11.60
C ARG A 309 1.96 -14.66 10.56
N GLY A 310 3.16 -14.14 10.84
CA GLY A 310 3.88 -13.30 9.88
C GLY A 310 4.26 -14.08 8.61
N SER A 311 4.63 -15.35 8.75
CA SER A 311 4.95 -16.27 7.65
C SER A 311 3.84 -16.45 6.61
N ASP A 312 2.58 -16.23 7.01
CA ASP A 312 1.41 -16.38 6.12
C ASP A 312 1.09 -15.08 5.37
N LEU A 313 1.73 -13.97 5.76
CA LEU A 313 1.55 -12.67 5.11
C LEU A 313 2.62 -12.48 4.04
N LYS A 314 2.19 -12.03 2.87
CA LYS A 314 3.08 -11.74 1.73
C LYS A 314 2.75 -10.38 1.15
N VAL A 315 3.77 -9.56 0.93
CA VAL A 315 3.59 -8.30 0.18
C VAL A 315 3.51 -8.64 -1.30
N VAL A 316 2.38 -8.33 -1.93
CA VAL A 316 2.12 -8.69 -3.34
C VAL A 316 2.59 -7.56 -4.27
N SER A 317 2.17 -6.34 -3.98
CA SER A 317 2.39 -5.16 -4.83
C SER A 317 2.02 -3.89 -4.06
N MET A 318 2.18 -2.72 -4.70
CA MET A 318 1.72 -1.42 -4.18
C MET A 318 0.74 -0.70 -5.12
N PRO A 319 -0.37 -1.35 -5.54
CA PRO A 319 -1.30 -0.74 -6.49
C PRO A 319 -1.82 0.61 -5.96
N ALA A 320 -1.86 1.62 -6.84
CA ALA A 320 -2.34 2.96 -6.49
C ALA A 320 -1.76 3.48 -5.15
N ASN A 321 -0.46 3.24 -4.92
CA ASN A 321 0.31 3.69 -3.74
C ASN A 321 -0.05 3.04 -2.39
N SER A 322 -0.97 2.07 -2.35
CA SER A 322 -1.29 1.30 -1.14
C SER A 322 -0.57 -0.04 -1.12
N LEU A 323 -0.06 -0.44 0.04
CA LEU A 323 0.46 -1.78 0.27
C LEU A 323 -0.65 -2.82 0.07
N LEU A 324 -0.43 -3.84 -0.75
CA LEU A 324 -1.34 -4.98 -0.89
C LEU A 324 -0.70 -6.22 -0.26
N VAL A 325 -1.31 -6.72 0.81
CA VAL A 325 -0.84 -7.90 1.55
C VAL A 325 -1.76 -9.08 1.28
N TYR A 326 -1.21 -10.23 0.93
CA TYR A 326 -1.93 -11.48 0.79
C TYR A 326 -1.72 -12.36 2.03
N ASN A 327 -2.81 -12.83 2.63
CA ASN A 327 -2.79 -13.83 3.68
C ASN A 327 -3.00 -15.21 3.08
N SER A 328 -1.93 -15.99 2.95
CA SER A 328 -1.97 -17.31 2.31
C SER A 328 -2.70 -18.38 3.12
N ALA A 329 -2.92 -18.19 4.42
CA ALA A 329 -3.65 -19.15 5.24
C ALA A 329 -5.15 -19.22 4.89
N VAL A 330 -5.74 -18.08 4.49
CA VAL A 330 -7.18 -17.95 4.20
C VAL A 330 -7.49 -17.46 2.79
N GLY A 331 -6.47 -17.09 2.01
CA GLY A 331 -6.65 -16.61 0.63
C GLY A 331 -7.19 -15.19 0.51
N GLU A 332 -6.93 -14.33 1.49
CA GLU A 332 -7.47 -12.97 1.56
C GLU A 332 -6.44 -11.89 1.16
N PHE A 333 -6.90 -10.81 0.51
CA PHE A 333 -6.08 -9.64 0.20
C PHE A 333 -6.48 -8.44 1.06
N ILE A 334 -5.49 -7.84 1.72
CA ILE A 334 -5.63 -6.77 2.70
C ILE A 334 -4.97 -5.51 2.15
N SER A 335 -5.69 -4.39 2.15
CA SER A 335 -5.14 -3.08 1.81
C SER A 335 -4.47 -2.45 3.03
N GLY A 336 -3.23 -2.00 2.89
CA GLY A 336 -2.48 -1.35 3.95
C GLY A 336 -3.01 0.04 4.31
N VAL A 337 -3.71 0.71 3.40
CA VAL A 337 -4.37 2.01 3.66
C VAL A 337 -5.59 1.86 4.57
N THR A 338 -6.36 0.76 4.45
CA THR A 338 -7.61 0.60 5.21
C THR A 338 -7.53 -0.46 6.29
N GLY A 339 -6.54 -1.35 6.24
CA GLY A 339 -6.48 -2.58 7.03
C GLY A 339 -7.67 -3.51 6.78
N ARG A 340 -8.33 -3.37 5.63
CA ARG A 340 -9.55 -4.10 5.25
C ARG A 340 -9.35 -4.89 3.95
N LEU A 341 -10.25 -5.82 3.68
CA LEU A 341 -10.35 -6.48 2.39
C LEU A 341 -10.71 -5.46 1.29
N LEU A 342 -10.48 -5.82 0.03
CA LEU A 342 -10.75 -4.95 -1.14
C LEU A 342 -12.22 -4.55 -1.30
N ASP A 343 -13.13 -5.31 -0.69
CA ASP A 343 -14.57 -5.03 -0.63
C ASP A 343 -14.99 -4.24 0.63
N GLY A 344 -14.04 -3.92 1.52
CA GLY A 344 -14.27 -3.18 2.76
C GLY A 344 -14.58 -4.05 3.99
N ARG A 345 -14.75 -5.37 3.82
CA ARG A 345 -14.95 -6.28 4.96
C ARG A 345 -13.70 -6.37 5.83
N LYS A 346 -13.90 -6.74 7.10
CA LYS A 346 -12.81 -6.97 8.05
C LYS A 346 -12.12 -8.31 7.71
N PRO A 347 -10.78 -8.38 7.60
CA PRO A 347 -10.07 -9.63 7.31
C PRO A 347 -10.23 -10.65 8.44
N THR A 348 -10.09 -11.93 8.10
CA THR A 348 -10.09 -13.02 9.07
C THR A 348 -8.95 -12.85 10.07
N GLY A 349 -9.23 -12.98 11.36
CA GLY A 349 -8.25 -12.79 12.44
C GLY A 349 -8.04 -11.33 12.90
N PHE A 350 -8.57 -10.33 12.20
CA PHE A 350 -8.48 -8.93 12.66
C PHE A 350 -9.53 -8.66 13.74
N ILE A 351 -9.09 -8.21 14.92
CA ILE A 351 -9.94 -8.01 16.11
C ILE A 351 -10.41 -6.56 16.19
N ARG A 352 -9.50 -5.63 16.49
CA ARG A 352 -9.80 -4.20 16.66
C ARG A 352 -8.67 -3.33 16.11
N PRO A 353 -8.99 -2.15 15.55
CA PRO A 353 -7.97 -1.20 15.11
C PRO A 353 -7.21 -0.62 16.31
N ILE A 354 -5.96 -0.25 16.09
CA ILE A 354 -5.07 0.43 17.04
C ILE A 354 -4.73 1.79 16.40
N GLU A 355 -4.86 2.87 17.17
CA GLU A 355 -4.53 4.21 16.70
C GLU A 355 -3.01 4.31 16.46
N VAL A 356 -2.64 4.79 15.26
CA VAL A 356 -1.25 5.01 14.87
C VAL A 356 -1.02 6.51 14.70
N HIS A 357 0.07 7.00 15.29
CA HIS A 357 0.52 8.37 15.21
C HIS A 357 1.78 8.46 14.35
N LYS A 358 1.77 9.32 13.34
CA LYS A 358 2.97 9.63 12.54
C LYS A 358 3.59 10.89 13.10
N LEU A 359 4.71 10.75 13.83
CA LEU A 359 5.33 11.84 14.57
C LEU A 359 6.84 11.84 14.32
N ARG A 360 7.49 12.97 14.57
CA ARG A 360 8.95 12.98 14.72
C ARG A 360 9.33 12.34 16.04
N TRP A 361 10.52 11.77 16.12
CA TRP A 361 11.02 11.07 17.30
C TRP A 361 10.98 11.95 18.55
N ARG A 362 11.39 13.22 18.44
CA ARG A 362 11.27 14.20 19.54
C ARG A 362 9.84 14.36 20.06
N ASP A 363 8.87 14.41 19.16
CA ASP A 363 7.47 14.66 19.49
C ASP A 363 6.84 13.40 20.09
N TRP A 364 7.20 12.22 19.57
CA TRP A 364 6.81 10.93 20.13
C TRP A 364 7.32 10.79 21.56
N ARG A 365 8.60 11.08 21.82
CA ARG A 365 9.17 11.01 23.18
C ARG A 365 8.44 11.94 24.13
N ARG A 366 8.12 13.16 23.70
CA ARG A 366 7.34 14.11 24.51
C ARG A 366 5.93 13.59 24.79
N LEU A 367 5.26 13.03 23.79
CA LEU A 367 3.88 12.56 23.92
C LEU A 367 3.77 11.33 24.85
N PHE A 368 4.74 10.43 24.79
CA PHE A 368 4.71 9.15 25.50
C PHE A 368 5.68 9.06 26.70
N MET A 369 6.23 10.17 27.19
CA MET A 369 7.24 10.18 28.27
C MET A 369 6.79 9.51 29.58
N ASN A 370 5.47 9.49 29.83
CA ASN A 370 4.88 8.95 31.06
C ASN A 370 4.48 7.46 30.92
N MET A 371 4.85 6.81 29.82
CA MET A 371 4.55 5.41 29.55
C MET A 371 5.83 4.61 29.33
N PRO A 372 5.85 3.29 29.63
CA PRO A 372 6.95 2.45 29.21
C PRO A 372 7.06 2.48 27.68
N GLY A 373 8.23 2.87 27.18
CA GLY A 373 8.49 3.05 25.75
C GLY A 373 9.43 1.98 25.19
N ARG A 374 9.12 1.47 24.01
CA ARG A 374 9.95 0.51 23.27
C ARG A 374 10.14 0.97 21.83
N VAL A 375 11.36 0.85 21.31
CA VAL A 375 11.71 1.25 19.94
C VAL A 375 12.15 0.02 19.17
N LEU A 376 11.64 -0.16 17.95
CA LEU A 376 12.06 -1.24 17.06
C LEU A 376 13.59 -1.18 16.88
N ALA A 377 14.26 -2.28 17.22
CA ALA A 377 15.72 -2.32 17.22
C ALA A 377 16.28 -2.34 15.79
N GLN A 378 17.37 -1.60 15.58
CA GLN A 378 18.14 -1.67 14.35
C GLN A 378 19.01 -2.94 14.36
N ALA A 379 18.96 -3.72 13.28
CA ALA A 379 19.92 -4.80 13.07
C ALA A 379 21.35 -4.21 12.92
N PRO A 380 22.38 -4.82 13.55
CA PRO A 380 23.75 -4.32 13.48
C PRO A 380 24.21 -4.05 12.04
N GLY A 381 24.75 -2.85 11.77
CA GLY A 381 25.31 -2.47 10.46
C GLY A 381 24.31 -1.95 9.43
N ALA A 382 23.01 -1.89 9.74
CA ALA A 382 21.97 -1.52 8.76
C ALA A 382 21.59 -0.03 8.79
N LYS A 383 22.47 0.91 8.43
CA LYS A 383 22.03 2.28 8.01
C LYS A 383 21.93 2.33 6.49
N ALA A 384 20.87 1.73 5.95
CA ALA A 384 20.55 1.90 4.54
C ALA A 384 20.08 3.34 4.30
N LYS A 385 20.45 3.95 3.16
CA LYS A 385 19.94 5.25 2.70
C LYS A 385 18.50 5.09 2.22
N VAL A 386 17.58 4.86 3.15
CA VAL A 386 16.15 4.70 2.88
C VAL A 386 15.38 5.95 3.29
N PRO A 387 14.20 6.20 2.71
CA PRO A 387 13.37 7.34 3.09
C PRO A 387 12.99 7.30 4.57
N ASN A 388 13.21 8.42 5.25
CA ASN A 388 12.85 8.63 6.65
C ASN A 388 11.68 9.64 6.80
N ALA A 389 11.07 10.05 5.69
CA ALA A 389 10.02 11.06 5.68
C ALA A 389 8.83 10.56 4.85
N PRO A 390 7.64 11.17 5.03
CA PRO A 390 6.50 10.99 4.14
C PRO A 390 6.92 11.04 2.67
N LEU A 391 6.49 10.04 1.89
CA LEU A 391 6.73 9.99 0.45
C LEU A 391 5.51 10.51 -0.30
N ALA A 392 5.77 11.26 -1.36
CA ALA A 392 4.74 11.60 -2.32
C ALA A 392 4.33 10.34 -3.13
N PRO A 393 3.05 10.24 -3.53
CA PRO A 393 2.60 9.16 -4.40
C PRO A 393 3.36 9.22 -5.72
N SER A 394 3.97 8.11 -6.11
CA SER A 394 4.76 7.98 -7.34
C SER A 394 4.15 7.04 -8.37
N LEU A 395 3.23 6.17 -7.94
CA LEU A 395 2.54 5.22 -8.79
C LEU A 395 1.26 5.84 -9.37
N PRO A 396 0.86 5.47 -10.60
CA PRO A 396 -0.32 6.05 -11.22
C PRO A 396 -1.58 5.72 -10.43
N LEU A 397 -2.51 6.66 -10.42
CA LEU A 397 -3.82 6.52 -9.81
C LEU A 397 -4.87 6.33 -10.91
N PRO A 398 -6.00 5.64 -10.62
CA PRO A 398 -7.13 5.60 -11.52
C PRO A 398 -7.56 7.02 -11.92
N ARG A 399 -7.80 7.24 -13.22
CA ARG A 399 -8.37 8.51 -13.68
C ARG A 399 -9.82 8.59 -13.23
N ARG A 400 -10.13 9.55 -12.38
CA ARG A 400 -11.50 9.87 -11.95
C ARG A 400 -11.72 11.38 -12.06
N PRO A 401 -12.91 11.82 -12.48
CA PRO A 401 -13.30 13.22 -12.33
C PRO A 401 -13.45 13.49 -10.82
N ASP A 402 -12.42 14.05 -10.22
CA ASP A 402 -12.40 14.38 -8.80
C ASP A 402 -12.56 15.89 -8.60
N THR A 403 -13.20 16.26 -7.50
CA THR A 403 -13.42 17.66 -7.09
C THR A 403 -12.13 18.35 -6.63
N MET A 404 -11.07 17.59 -6.35
CA MET A 404 -9.76 18.08 -5.91
C MET A 404 -8.62 17.35 -6.64
N PRO A 405 -7.46 18.01 -6.83
CA PRO A 405 -6.26 17.35 -7.36
C PRO A 405 -5.87 16.13 -6.52
N ALA A 406 -5.43 15.05 -7.17
CA ALA A 406 -5.02 13.81 -6.51
C ALA A 406 -3.87 14.00 -5.51
N THR A 407 -3.03 15.02 -5.70
CA THR A 407 -1.90 15.38 -4.85
C THR A 407 -2.27 16.24 -3.64
N THR A 408 -3.53 16.62 -3.48
CA THR A 408 -4.00 17.42 -2.34
C THR A 408 -3.77 16.66 -1.04
N ILE A 409 -3.08 17.30 -0.09
CA ILE A 409 -2.86 16.73 1.24
C ILE A 409 -4.11 16.96 2.09
N VAL A 410 -4.61 15.89 2.69
CA VAL A 410 -5.83 15.87 3.50
C VAL A 410 -5.55 15.26 4.88
N ALA A 411 -6.39 15.62 5.84
CA ALA A 411 -6.63 14.81 7.03
C ALA A 411 -7.91 14.00 6.83
N VAL A 412 -7.91 12.74 7.29
CA VAL A 412 -9.08 11.85 7.21
C VAL A 412 -9.54 11.52 8.62
N ALA A 413 -10.78 11.89 8.93
CA ALA A 413 -11.44 11.54 10.19
C ALA A 413 -12.21 10.22 10.04
N ALA A 414 -11.99 9.28 10.97
CA ALA A 414 -12.61 7.96 11.01
C ALA A 414 -14.04 8.01 11.59
N ALA A 415 -14.95 8.73 10.93
CA ALA A 415 -16.38 8.67 11.21
C ALA A 415 -17.03 7.44 10.54
N THR A 416 -18.35 7.26 10.72
CA THR A 416 -19.12 6.18 10.05
C THR A 416 -18.87 6.14 8.55
N ARG A 417 -18.80 7.32 7.93
CA ARG A 417 -18.25 7.54 6.61
C ARG A 417 -16.98 8.38 6.76
N PRO A 418 -15.81 7.93 6.28
CA PRO A 418 -14.59 8.70 6.41
C PRO A 418 -14.73 10.11 5.83
N VAL A 419 -14.32 11.13 6.57
CA VAL A 419 -14.40 12.54 6.12
C VAL A 419 -13.01 13.06 5.82
N ALA A 420 -12.76 13.42 4.56
CA ALA A 420 -11.54 14.09 4.14
C ALA A 420 -11.66 15.60 4.29
N ILE A 421 -10.65 16.23 4.89
CA ILE A 421 -10.56 17.68 5.07
C ILE A 421 -9.20 18.13 4.51
N PRO A 422 -9.15 19.12 3.60
CA PRO A 422 -7.88 19.68 3.13
C PRO A 422 -7.02 20.16 4.30
N ALA A 423 -5.77 19.69 4.37
CA ALA A 423 -4.90 19.92 5.53
C ALA A 423 -4.56 21.41 5.73
N ASP A 424 -4.51 22.17 4.64
CA ASP A 424 -4.28 23.62 4.62
C ASP A 424 -5.44 24.43 5.24
N ARG A 425 -6.64 23.85 5.31
CA ARG A 425 -7.80 24.46 5.98
C ARG A 425 -7.84 24.21 7.49
N ILE A 426 -7.04 23.27 7.99
CA ILE A 426 -7.04 22.92 9.43
C ILE A 426 -6.10 23.87 10.18
N THR A 427 -6.70 24.86 10.83
CA THR A 427 -6.00 25.87 11.65
C THR A 427 -6.15 25.59 13.14
N SER A 428 -5.58 26.45 13.99
CA SER A 428 -5.80 26.38 15.43
C SER A 428 -7.18 26.84 15.89
N ARG A 429 -8.02 27.36 14.99
CA ARG A 429 -9.42 27.71 15.28
C ARG A 429 -10.31 26.49 15.02
N PRO A 430 -11.32 26.22 15.87
CA PRO A 430 -12.30 25.16 15.62
C PRO A 430 -13.02 25.41 14.29
N MET A 431 -13.00 24.42 13.41
CA MET A 431 -13.72 24.42 12.15
C MET A 431 -14.86 23.40 12.24
N ASN A 432 -16.09 23.89 12.10
CA ASN A 432 -17.27 23.04 12.00
C ASN A 432 -17.36 22.50 10.57
N VAL A 433 -17.39 21.18 10.44
CA VAL A 433 -17.47 20.49 9.16
C VAL A 433 -18.73 19.63 9.14
N SER A 434 -19.37 19.58 7.98
CA SER A 434 -20.47 18.66 7.67
C SER A 434 -20.14 17.83 6.44
N ALA A 435 -20.50 16.54 6.47
CA ALA A 435 -20.42 15.66 5.32
C ALA A 435 -21.58 14.65 5.37
N GLY A 436 -22.70 14.99 4.73
CA GLY A 436 -23.95 14.24 4.88
C GLY A 436 -24.49 14.34 6.30
N ASP A 437 -24.66 13.19 6.95
CA ASP A 437 -25.12 13.02 8.34
C ASP A 437 -24.00 13.16 9.38
N THR A 438 -22.75 13.25 8.93
CA THR A 438 -21.58 13.34 9.80
C THR A 438 -21.26 14.81 10.09
N ALA A 439 -21.39 15.20 11.35
CA ALA A 439 -21.11 16.54 11.84
C ALA A 439 -19.89 16.51 12.77
N ILE A 440 -18.76 17.11 12.35
CA ILE A 440 -17.50 17.06 13.11
C ILE A 440 -16.96 18.45 13.39
N VAL A 441 -16.16 18.59 14.45
CA VAL A 441 -15.30 19.75 14.69
C VAL A 441 -13.86 19.29 14.57
N VAL A 442 -13.07 20.03 13.80
CA VAL A 442 -11.66 19.77 13.58
C VAL A 442 -10.83 21.02 13.87
N PHE A 443 -9.68 20.86 14.48
CA PHE A 443 -8.70 21.93 14.71
C PHE A 443 -7.31 21.37 14.95
N ARG A 444 -6.30 22.22 14.81
CA ARG A 444 -4.93 21.96 15.23
C ARG A 444 -4.73 22.45 16.66
N ASP A 445 -4.41 21.55 17.57
CA ASP A 445 -4.08 21.91 18.94
C ASP A 445 -2.86 22.86 18.96
N PRO A 446 -2.98 24.08 19.49
CA PRO A 446 -1.88 25.05 19.48
C PRO A 446 -0.70 24.64 20.36
N GLN A 447 -0.89 23.74 21.34
CA GLN A 447 0.18 23.28 22.22
C GLN A 447 0.98 22.14 21.61
N THR A 448 0.28 21.19 20.97
CA THR A 448 0.89 19.96 20.46
C THR A 448 1.11 19.98 18.95
N GLY A 449 0.46 20.88 18.22
CA GLY A 449 0.45 20.91 16.76
C GLY A 449 -0.36 19.78 16.11
N GLN A 450 -0.95 18.89 16.90
CA GLN A 450 -1.71 17.73 16.41
C GLN A 450 -3.12 18.13 15.97
N VAL A 451 -3.62 17.47 14.94
CA VAL A 451 -5.02 17.60 14.53
C VAL A 451 -5.89 16.83 15.51
N ARG A 452 -6.92 17.50 16.02
CA ARG A 452 -7.97 16.92 16.86
C ARG A 452 -9.29 16.96 16.11
N CYS A 453 -10.05 15.88 16.19
CA CYS A 453 -11.34 15.74 15.55
C CYS A 453 -12.33 15.12 16.51
N PHE A 454 -13.55 15.66 16.54
CA PHE A 454 -14.63 15.17 17.39
C PHE A 454 -15.94 15.12 16.62
N ASP A 455 -16.77 14.10 16.90
CA ASP A 455 -18.19 14.11 16.51
C ASP A 455 -18.89 15.19 17.36
N ARG A 456 -19.61 16.08 16.69
CA ARG A 456 -20.35 17.18 17.34
C ARG A 456 -21.72 16.73 17.82
N ARG A 457 -22.23 15.57 17.42
CA ARG A 457 -23.58 15.13 17.81
C ARG A 457 -23.60 14.72 19.28
N LEU A 458 -24.49 15.34 20.04
CA LEU A 458 -24.73 15.10 21.45
C LEU A 458 -26.23 14.90 21.66
N ASP A 459 -26.66 13.65 21.78
CA ASP A 459 -28.09 13.29 21.80
C ASP A 459 -28.82 13.94 20.60
N ASP A 460 -29.78 14.83 20.86
CA ASP A 460 -30.55 15.55 19.82
C ASP A 460 -29.94 16.89 19.40
N LEU A 461 -28.72 17.20 19.86
CA LEU A 461 -28.05 18.49 19.62
C LEU A 461 -26.84 18.34 18.68
N ILE A 462 -26.62 19.36 17.86
CA ILE A 462 -25.45 19.48 16.97
C ILE A 462 -24.79 20.85 17.22
N PRO A 463 -24.09 21.04 18.36
CA PRO A 463 -23.41 22.27 18.70
C PRO A 463 -22.50 22.80 17.59
N ARG A 464 -22.36 24.13 17.55
CA ARG A 464 -21.47 24.84 16.62
C ARG A 464 -20.39 25.54 17.42
N PHE A 465 -19.14 25.20 17.13
CA PHE A 465 -18.02 25.69 17.92
C PHE A 465 -17.38 26.92 17.30
N ALA A 466 -17.21 27.97 18.10
CA ALA A 466 -16.41 29.14 17.80
C ALA A 466 -15.16 29.18 18.70
N ALA A 467 -14.10 29.85 18.26
CA ALA A 467 -12.91 30.04 19.09
C ALA A 467 -13.25 30.92 20.31
N ASN A 468 -12.72 30.58 21.49
CA ASN A 468 -12.90 31.43 22.66
C ASN A 468 -12.12 32.76 22.50
N THR A 469 -12.83 33.88 22.44
CA THR A 469 -12.25 35.23 22.43
C THR A 469 -12.30 35.91 23.80
N ASP A 470 -13.04 35.34 24.76
CA ASP A 470 -13.19 35.89 26.11
C ASP A 470 -12.06 35.41 27.03
N ARG A 471 -11.15 36.33 27.34
CA ARG A 471 -10.02 36.09 28.25
C ARG A 471 -10.45 35.78 29.69
N ARG A 472 -11.71 36.08 30.08
CA ARG A 472 -12.23 35.79 31.42
C ARG A 472 -12.53 34.30 31.60
N ARG A 473 -12.87 33.59 30.51
CA ARG A 473 -13.15 32.15 30.52
C ARG A 473 -11.85 31.35 30.46
N ARG A 474 -11.21 31.18 31.62
CA ARG A 474 -10.00 30.36 31.77
C ARG A 474 -10.33 28.90 31.44
N ASN A 475 -9.38 28.19 30.84
CA ASN A 475 -9.50 26.77 30.44
C ASN A 475 -10.57 26.47 29.37
N VAL A 476 -11.21 27.49 28.79
CA VAL A 476 -12.11 27.33 27.65
C VAL A 476 -11.34 27.56 26.35
N PHE A 477 -11.28 26.55 25.51
CA PHE A 477 -10.65 26.61 24.19
C PHE A 477 -11.65 27.03 23.11
N MET A 478 -12.86 26.46 23.15
CA MET A 478 -13.94 26.74 22.20
C MET A 478 -15.26 26.95 22.91
N ILE A 479 -16.15 27.72 22.30
CA ILE A 479 -17.49 28.04 22.82
C ILE A 479 -18.51 27.44 21.86
N ASP A 480 -19.50 26.74 22.40
CA ASP A 480 -20.68 26.37 21.63
C ASP A 480 -21.57 27.61 21.44
N SER A 481 -21.72 28.06 20.19
CA SER A 481 -22.49 29.24 19.82
C SER A 481 -23.98 29.14 20.15
N ASP A 482 -24.51 27.91 20.29
CA ASP A 482 -25.95 27.70 20.52
C ASP A 482 -26.27 27.70 22.03
N SER A 483 -25.48 27.03 22.88
CA SER A 483 -25.71 26.99 24.34
C SER A 483 -24.84 27.95 25.16
N LEU A 484 -23.87 28.63 24.52
CA LEU A 484 -22.82 29.44 25.15
C LEU A 484 -21.94 28.67 26.15
N SER A 485 -21.93 27.34 26.09
CA SER A 485 -21.09 26.49 26.93
C SER A 485 -19.63 26.55 26.48
N GLY A 486 -18.70 26.56 27.42
CA GLY A 486 -17.26 26.53 27.17
C GLY A 486 -16.69 25.12 27.22
N TRP A 487 -15.80 24.81 26.29
CA TRP A 487 -15.23 23.47 26.08
C TRP A 487 -13.71 23.52 26.02
N THR A 488 -13.06 22.48 26.53
CA THR A 488 -11.60 22.28 26.43
C THR A 488 -11.19 21.76 25.04
N ALA A 489 -9.88 21.78 24.74
CA ALA A 489 -9.34 21.14 23.55
C ALA A 489 -9.47 19.60 23.54
N ASP A 490 -9.78 18.99 24.69
CA ASP A 490 -10.06 17.56 24.83
C ASP A 490 -11.55 17.22 24.61
N GLY A 491 -12.37 18.22 24.24
CA GLY A 491 -13.79 18.03 23.98
C GLY A 491 -14.62 17.84 25.25
N VAL A 492 -14.19 18.37 26.40
CA VAL A 492 -14.93 18.31 27.67
C VAL A 492 -15.58 19.67 27.95
N ALA A 493 -16.87 19.69 28.27
CA ALA A 493 -17.55 20.90 28.69
C ALA A 493 -17.11 21.30 30.11
N VAL A 494 -16.65 22.54 30.28
CA VAL A 494 -16.10 23.06 31.56
C VAL A 494 -16.77 24.35 32.02
N ASP A 495 -17.59 24.97 31.16
CA ASP A 495 -18.36 26.17 31.48
C ASP A 495 -19.76 26.10 30.84
N GLY A 496 -20.76 26.75 31.45
CA GLY A 496 -22.13 26.83 30.96
C GLY A 496 -23.01 25.58 31.20
N PRO A 497 -24.20 25.51 30.55
CA PRO A 497 -25.18 24.44 30.76
C PRO A 497 -24.64 23.03 30.51
N MET A 498 -23.81 22.83 29.48
CA MET A 498 -23.26 21.51 29.13
C MET A 498 -22.26 20.99 30.17
N ALA A 499 -21.56 21.89 30.87
CA ALA A 499 -20.62 21.51 31.92
C ALA A 499 -21.34 20.97 33.17
N ARG A 500 -22.51 21.51 33.52
CA ARG A 500 -23.33 21.00 34.63
C ARG A 500 -23.81 19.58 34.38
N GLN A 501 -23.96 19.21 33.11
CA GLN A 501 -24.33 17.87 32.67
C GLN A 501 -23.11 16.97 32.43
N SER A 502 -21.89 17.46 32.68
CA SER A 502 -20.63 16.73 32.44
C SER A 502 -20.51 16.18 31.02
N ARG A 503 -20.97 16.94 30.01
CA ARG A 503 -20.96 16.48 28.61
C ARG A 503 -19.54 16.42 28.05
N ARG A 504 -19.32 15.44 27.17
CA ARG A 504 -18.06 15.22 26.45
C ARG A 504 -18.34 14.85 25.00
N LEU A 505 -17.54 15.40 24.08
CA LEU A 505 -17.57 15.04 22.66
C LEU A 505 -16.88 13.69 22.44
N THR A 506 -17.39 12.91 21.49
CA THR A 506 -16.75 11.67 21.06
C THR A 506 -15.56 12.00 20.17
N ARG A 507 -14.35 11.66 20.64
CA ARG A 507 -13.13 11.83 19.83
C ARG A 507 -13.16 10.86 18.65
N LEU A 508 -12.86 11.37 17.47
CA LEU A 508 -12.66 10.58 16.25
C LEU A 508 -11.16 10.45 15.99
N ALA A 509 -10.72 9.25 15.60
CA ALA A 509 -9.36 9.06 15.10
C ALA A 509 -9.19 9.90 13.83
N VAL A 510 -8.07 10.59 13.71
CA VAL A 510 -7.76 11.44 12.56
C VAL A 510 -6.33 11.21 12.14
N GLU A 511 -6.14 10.96 10.84
CA GLU A 511 -4.82 10.80 10.25
C GLU A 511 -4.58 11.94 9.26
N GLU A 512 -3.53 12.73 9.51
CA GLU A 512 -3.12 13.84 8.66
C GLU A 512 -1.99 13.43 7.69
N GLY A 513 -1.81 14.22 6.62
CA GLY A 513 -0.70 14.06 5.68
C GLY A 513 -1.00 13.04 4.59
N LEU A 514 -2.26 12.68 4.41
CA LEU A 514 -2.70 11.70 3.42
C LEU A 514 -2.95 12.38 2.07
N TYR A 515 -2.86 11.63 0.98
CA TYR A 515 -3.09 12.15 -0.37
C TYR A 515 -4.50 11.83 -0.85
N TRP A 516 -5.25 12.86 -1.25
CA TRP A 516 -6.66 12.75 -1.66
C TRP A 516 -6.89 11.65 -2.69
N GLY A 517 -6.11 11.63 -3.78
CA GLY A 517 -6.32 10.66 -4.85
C GLY A 517 -6.08 9.21 -4.41
N VAL A 518 -5.16 8.99 -3.47
CA VAL A 518 -4.91 7.67 -2.88
C VAL A 518 -6.09 7.28 -1.98
N MET A 519 -6.50 8.17 -1.07
CA MET A 519 -7.61 7.90 -0.16
C MET A 519 -8.91 7.65 -0.91
N ARG A 520 -9.22 8.45 -1.93
CA ARG A 520 -10.41 8.29 -2.79
C ARG A 520 -10.39 6.99 -3.59
N THR A 521 -9.21 6.47 -3.91
CA THR A 521 -9.08 5.17 -4.59
C THR A 521 -9.44 4.02 -3.66
N TRP A 522 -8.99 4.06 -2.41
CA TRP A 522 -9.08 2.94 -1.46
C TRP A 522 -10.26 3.00 -0.49
N MET A 523 -10.79 4.19 -0.21
CA MET A 523 -11.95 4.42 0.65
C MET A 523 -13.12 4.88 -0.24
N LYS A 524 -13.95 3.92 -0.70
CA LYS A 524 -15.03 4.21 -1.68
C LYS A 524 -16.09 5.17 -1.15
N ASP A 525 -16.30 5.14 0.17
CA ASP A 525 -17.30 5.89 0.90
C ASP A 525 -16.80 7.23 1.46
N ILE A 526 -15.51 7.55 1.26
CA ILE A 526 -14.93 8.81 1.73
C ILE A 526 -15.66 10.00 1.13
N VAL A 527 -16.00 10.96 1.98
CA VAL A 527 -16.69 12.20 1.62
C VAL A 527 -15.78 13.39 1.88
N LEU A 528 -15.90 14.41 1.05
CA LEU A 528 -15.25 15.69 1.29
C LEU A 528 -16.03 16.44 2.36
N GLY A 529 -15.33 16.87 3.41
CA GLY A 529 -15.90 17.70 4.46
C GLY A 529 -16.05 19.14 3.99
N GLU A 530 -17.28 19.67 4.06
CA GLU A 530 -17.56 21.06 3.76
C GLU A 530 -17.56 21.89 5.04
N PRO A 531 -16.78 22.99 5.11
CA PRO A 531 -16.87 23.92 6.22
C PRO A 531 -18.28 24.51 6.28
N ILE A 532 -18.90 24.49 7.46
CA ILE A 532 -20.13 25.24 7.68
C ILE A 532 -19.72 26.70 7.81
N GLU A 533 -20.09 27.52 6.83
CA GLU A 533 -19.89 28.96 6.94
C GLU A 533 -20.60 29.47 8.19
N GLU A 534 -19.83 30.03 9.10
CA GLU A 534 -20.37 30.71 10.27
C GLU A 534 -21.21 31.87 9.73
N ARG A 535 -22.54 31.75 9.78
CA ARG A 535 -23.43 32.87 9.49
C ARG A 535 -22.99 33.99 10.42
N ARG A 536 -22.28 34.98 9.87
CA ARG A 536 -21.94 36.18 10.62
C ARG A 536 -23.26 36.69 11.19
N PRO A 537 -23.38 36.86 12.52
CA PRO A 537 -24.58 37.44 13.08
C PRO A 537 -24.81 38.75 12.34
N GLU A 538 -25.95 38.89 11.68
CA GLU A 538 -26.29 40.08 10.92
C GLU A 538 -26.15 41.28 11.86
N ALA A 539 -25.08 42.03 11.68
CA ALA A 539 -24.75 43.18 12.48
C ALA A 539 -25.78 44.27 12.16
N GLY A 540 -26.96 44.26 12.80
CA GLY A 540 -27.90 45.37 12.59
C GLY A 540 -29.34 45.22 13.03
N ARG A 541 -29.89 44.03 13.27
CA ARG A 541 -31.24 43.96 13.87
C ARG A 541 -31.14 44.06 15.40
N ARG A 542 -30.99 45.29 15.89
CA ARG A 542 -31.40 45.60 17.28
C ARG A 542 -32.87 45.18 17.39
N PRO A 543 -33.24 44.31 18.33
CA PRO A 543 -34.66 44.08 18.63
C PRO A 543 -35.25 45.45 18.99
N ARG A 544 -36.31 45.84 18.28
CA ARG A 544 -37.08 47.06 18.55
C ARG A 544 -37.92 46.86 19.80
#